data_AF-A0A1R1ID07-F1
#
_entry.id   AF-A0A1R1ID07-F1
#
_cell.length_a   1.000
_cell.length_b   1.000
_cell.length_c   1.000
_cell.angle_alpha   90.00
_cell.angle_beta   90.00
_cell.angle_gamma   90.00
#
_symmetry.space_group_name_H-M   'P 1'
#
loop_
_entity.id
_entity.type
_entity.pdbx_description
1 polymer ?
#
loop_
_entity_poly.entity_id
_entity_poly.type
_entity_poly.pdbx_seq_one_letter_code
_entity_poly.pdbx_strand_id
1 'polypeptide(L)'
;MPILETSSPLPPDCRPRFQQPTAEDLCVHAPSVTAEDSNELVMEIFAKYRDLTSLPVIDSGKPIGLINRGIFLSQMNKPFHKEVYSRKSSIAFMDKEPLVVEASMDIEALTFKAVEYGEKALGDGFIITQGGRFAGIGHGLQLMRVVADMQAARNRQIMHSIEYASVIQRSMLRTSRDTMLHTLKDADLVWEPRDVVGGDFYYFVARSDGWFGTVADCTGHGVPGAFMTLIASSCLGQAIDQHGPTDPSLLLGSVNRGIKQMLGQVNGQDETPESDDGMDAACFWYDASTRRLLFAGAKSSLFVLHPGADGVEMVDGDRKCVGYVDSGLDFTWQQRVVQMQTGSLVFVTTDGLIDQVGGPKSIAFGKRRIRDLILANRDRPAHEINRAMQAAMSDWQGPNHRRDDVTFFCFRVQEPQ
;
A
#
# COMPACT_ATOMS: atom_id res chain seq x y z
N MET A 1 -45.91 37.31 6.53
CA MET A 1 -44.97 37.01 7.63
C MET A 1 -44.64 35.53 7.60
N PRO A 2 -43.37 35.09 7.67
CA PRO A 2 -42.15 35.54 6.97
C PRO A 2 -41.61 34.39 6.07
N ILE A 3 -41.32 34.63 4.79
CA ILE A 3 -39.95 34.77 4.23
C ILE A 3 -38.88 34.01 5.03
N LEU A 4 -38.51 32.82 4.53
CA LEU A 4 -37.33 32.06 4.96
C LEU A 4 -36.08 32.82 4.52
N GLU A 5 -35.37 33.36 5.51
CA GLU A 5 -34.09 34.02 5.34
C GLU A 5 -33.03 33.06 4.82
N THR A 6 -32.32 33.56 3.81
CA THR A 6 -31.09 33.04 3.23
C THR A 6 -30.08 32.66 4.31
N SER A 7 -29.59 31.41 4.25
CA SER A 7 -28.46 30.93 5.02
C SER A 7 -27.24 31.83 4.78
N SER A 8 -26.75 32.43 5.86
CA SER A 8 -25.51 33.20 5.88
C SER A 8 -24.32 32.34 5.40
N PRO A 9 -23.42 32.86 4.55
CA PRO A 9 -22.20 32.15 4.19
C PRO A 9 -21.31 32.04 5.44
N LEU A 10 -20.90 30.81 5.75
CA LEU A 10 -19.92 30.52 6.80
C LEU A 10 -18.65 31.39 6.61
N PRO A 11 -18.06 31.96 7.68
CA PRO A 11 -16.86 32.76 7.59
C PRO A 11 -15.69 31.95 6.99
N PRO A 12 -14.89 32.52 6.08
CA PRO A 12 -13.86 31.79 5.37
C PRO A 12 -12.56 31.77 6.17
N ASP A 13 -12.49 31.16 7.35
CA ASP A 13 -11.17 30.87 7.98
C ASP A 13 -11.20 29.90 9.19
N CYS A 14 -11.96 28.81 9.11
CA CYS A 14 -11.87 27.70 10.08
C CYS A 14 -11.39 26.39 9.43
N ARG A 15 -10.35 26.47 8.58
CA ARG A 15 -9.50 25.30 8.33
C ARG A 15 -8.30 25.44 9.25
N PRO A 16 -7.94 24.43 10.07
CA PRO A 16 -6.66 24.46 10.76
C PRO A 16 -5.59 24.53 9.68
N ARG A 17 -4.97 25.71 9.50
CA ARG A 17 -3.74 25.82 8.72
C ARG A 17 -2.72 24.98 9.48
N PHE A 18 -2.46 23.77 9.00
CA PHE A 18 -1.26 23.05 9.38
C PHE A 18 -0.10 23.93 8.93
N GLN A 19 0.37 24.80 9.82
CA GLN A 19 1.62 25.51 9.61
C GLN A 19 2.70 24.43 9.61
N GLN A 20 3.44 24.32 8.52
CA GLN A 20 4.57 23.41 8.47
C GLN A 20 5.56 23.81 9.56
N PRO A 21 6.06 22.86 10.36
CA PRO A 21 7.01 23.19 11.39
C PRO A 21 8.28 23.76 10.75
N THR A 22 8.91 24.70 11.45
CA THR A 22 10.13 25.39 11.01
C THR A 22 11.24 25.26 12.04
N ALA A 23 12.42 25.77 11.71
CA ALA A 23 13.53 25.89 12.64
C ALA A 23 13.14 26.67 13.92
N GLU A 24 12.21 27.63 13.81
CA GLU A 24 11.67 28.36 14.97
C GLU A 24 11.06 27.44 16.03
N ASP A 25 10.37 26.36 15.64
CA ASP A 25 9.79 25.39 16.58
C ASP A 25 10.85 24.56 17.33
N LEU A 26 12.08 24.55 16.82
CA LEU A 26 13.24 23.93 17.45
C LEU A 26 14.07 24.92 18.26
N CYS A 27 13.70 26.21 18.26
CA CYS A 27 14.49 27.26 18.88
C CYS A 27 14.38 27.21 20.40
N VAL A 28 15.50 26.87 21.04
CA VAL A 28 15.68 26.98 22.48
C VAL A 28 16.50 28.24 22.76
N HIS A 29 15.94 29.14 23.56
CA HIS A 29 16.66 30.32 24.01
C HIS A 29 17.80 29.89 24.95
N ALA A 30 19.04 30.12 24.53
CA ALA A 30 20.25 29.81 25.27
C ALA A 30 21.01 31.09 25.64
N PRO A 31 21.74 31.10 26.77
CA PRO A 31 22.72 32.16 27.01
C PRO A 31 23.74 32.18 25.87
N SER A 32 24.29 33.35 25.59
CA SER A 32 25.36 33.55 24.60
C SER A 32 26.50 34.33 25.21
N VAL A 33 27.68 34.26 24.58
CA VAL A 33 28.87 35.02 24.94
C VAL A 33 29.35 35.83 23.73
N THR A 34 30.15 36.85 23.99
CA THR A 34 30.79 37.69 22.98
C THR A 34 32.25 37.30 22.79
N ALA A 35 32.89 37.81 21.74
CA ALA A 35 34.32 37.60 21.50
C ALA A 35 35.22 38.24 22.58
N GLU A 36 34.70 39.21 23.34
CA GLU A 36 35.43 39.86 24.43
C GLU A 36 35.37 39.07 25.75
N ASP A 37 34.38 38.19 25.88
CA ASP A 37 34.20 37.37 27.08
C ASP A 37 35.33 36.34 27.25
N SER A 38 35.64 36.05 28.51
CA SER A 38 36.71 35.12 28.88
C SER A 38 36.23 33.67 28.92
N ASN A 39 37.17 32.73 28.77
CA ASN A 39 36.89 31.31 28.99
C ASN A 39 36.47 31.00 30.43
N GLU A 40 36.80 31.86 31.39
CA GLU A 40 36.30 31.78 32.77
C GLU A 40 34.78 31.97 32.83
N LEU A 41 34.24 32.96 32.12
CA LEU A 41 32.78 33.15 32.01
C LEU A 41 32.10 31.97 31.31
N VAL A 42 32.71 31.43 30.25
CA VAL A 42 32.20 30.23 29.55
C VAL A 42 32.09 29.03 30.51
N MET A 43 33.12 28.81 31.34
CA MET A 43 33.10 27.78 32.39
C MET A 43 31.99 28.01 33.41
N GLU A 44 31.78 29.25 33.86
CA GLU A 44 30.70 29.60 34.81
C GLU A 44 29.31 29.32 34.22
N ILE A 45 29.10 29.68 32.95
CA ILE A 45 27.84 29.42 32.24
C ILE A 45 27.58 27.91 32.14
N PHE A 46 28.57 27.11 31.74
CA PHE A 46 28.42 25.66 31.69
C PHE A 46 28.27 25.00 33.07
N ALA A 47 28.82 25.59 34.13
CA ALA A 47 28.61 25.13 35.50
C ALA A 47 27.18 25.43 35.99
N LYS A 48 26.63 26.59 35.61
CA LYS A 48 25.28 27.03 35.95
C LYS A 48 24.20 26.26 35.16
N TYR A 49 24.39 26.09 33.85
CA TYR A 49 23.46 25.38 32.97
C TYR A 49 24.05 24.03 32.58
N ARG A 50 23.74 22.99 33.37
CA ARG A 50 24.30 21.65 33.19
C ARG A 50 23.83 20.95 31.92
N ASP A 51 22.61 21.26 31.48
CA ASP A 51 22.00 20.66 30.29
C ASP A 51 22.39 21.39 28.99
N LEU A 52 23.13 22.50 29.08
CA LEU A 52 23.60 23.24 27.93
C LEU A 52 24.73 22.48 27.23
N THR A 53 24.45 21.96 26.03
CA THR A 53 25.40 21.19 25.20
C THR A 53 26.39 22.09 24.47
N SER A 54 25.95 23.29 24.07
CA SER A 54 26.74 24.23 23.29
C SER A 54 26.40 25.68 23.65
N LEU A 55 27.38 26.56 23.50
CA LEU A 55 27.26 27.98 23.83
C LEU A 55 27.55 28.84 22.60
N PRO A 56 26.56 29.60 22.08
CA PRO A 56 26.75 30.49 20.95
C PRO A 56 27.67 31.67 21.28
N VAL A 57 28.57 31.97 20.35
CA VAL A 57 29.39 33.18 20.36
C VAL A 57 28.80 34.18 19.38
N ILE A 58 28.46 35.38 19.87
CA ILE A 58 27.82 36.44 19.09
C ILE A 58 28.68 37.70 19.04
N ASP A 59 28.58 38.44 17.95
CA ASP A 59 29.12 39.80 17.81
C ASP A 59 28.02 40.72 17.27
N SER A 60 27.74 41.81 17.98
CA SER A 60 26.72 42.80 17.60
C SER A 60 25.33 42.18 17.32
N GLY A 61 25.04 41.04 17.96
CA GLY A 61 23.81 40.26 17.81
C GLY A 61 23.81 39.26 16.64
N LYS A 62 24.92 39.07 15.93
CA LYS A 62 25.08 38.04 14.88
C LYS A 62 25.91 36.87 15.41
N PRO A 63 25.58 35.62 15.07
CA PRO A 63 26.39 34.47 15.47
C PRO A 63 27.70 34.43 14.67
N ILE A 64 28.80 34.22 15.38
CA ILE A 64 30.16 34.11 14.82
C ILE A 64 30.86 32.78 15.16
N GLY A 65 30.28 31.99 16.07
CA GLY A 65 30.81 30.68 16.43
C GLY A 65 29.95 29.93 17.43
N LEU A 66 30.31 28.67 17.68
CA LEU A 66 29.63 27.80 18.65
C LEU A 66 30.67 27.05 19.49
N ILE A 67 30.56 27.11 20.81
CA ILE A 67 31.45 26.38 21.72
C ILE A 67 30.74 25.12 22.18
N ASN A 68 31.23 23.94 21.77
CA ASN A 68 30.75 22.66 22.29
C ASN A 68 31.28 22.43 23.72
N ARG A 69 30.39 22.09 24.65
CA ARG A 69 30.71 21.85 26.07
C ARG A 69 31.77 20.76 26.25
N GLY A 70 31.59 19.61 25.60
CA GLY A 70 32.48 18.46 25.74
C GLY A 70 33.91 18.75 25.27
N ILE A 71 34.04 19.36 24.09
CA ILE A 71 35.32 19.80 23.54
C ILE A 71 35.95 20.84 24.46
N PHE A 72 35.19 21.85 24.88
CA PHE A 72 35.68 22.92 25.74
C PHE A 72 36.18 22.41 27.11
N LEU A 73 35.37 21.63 27.82
CA LEU A 73 35.75 21.06 29.12
C LEU A 73 36.95 20.10 29.00
N SER A 74 37.02 19.32 27.92
CA SER A 74 38.17 18.45 27.63
C SER A 74 39.46 19.27 27.43
N GLN A 75 39.39 20.40 26.73
CA GLN A 75 40.55 21.31 26.56
C GLN A 75 40.93 22.00 27.88
N MET A 76 39.96 22.45 28.67
CA MET A 76 40.22 23.17 29.92
C MET A 76 40.77 22.28 31.04
N ASN A 77 40.47 20.97 31.01
CA ASN A 77 40.98 20.00 31.98
C ASN A 77 42.40 19.51 31.70
N LYS A 78 43.02 19.89 30.57
CA LYS A 78 44.41 19.54 30.29
C LYS A 78 45.36 20.24 31.27
N PRO A 79 46.50 19.62 31.64
CA PRO A 79 47.48 20.23 32.53
C PRO A 79 47.86 21.65 32.09
N PHE A 80 47.88 22.61 33.02
CA PHE A 80 48.24 24.02 32.80
C PHE A 80 47.33 24.82 31.86
N HIS A 81 46.32 24.20 31.20
CA HIS A 81 45.44 24.91 30.29
C HIS A 81 44.55 25.94 31.01
N LYS A 82 44.08 25.61 32.22
CA LYS A 82 43.30 26.55 33.02
C LYS A 82 44.09 27.83 33.32
N GLU A 83 45.36 27.73 33.68
CA GLU A 83 46.21 28.89 33.99
C GLU A 83 46.52 29.73 32.75
N VAL A 84 46.65 29.09 31.59
CA VAL A 84 47.03 29.75 30.33
C VAL A 84 45.83 30.35 29.58
N TYR A 85 44.66 29.71 29.63
CA TYR A 85 43.53 30.03 28.75
C TYR A 85 42.33 30.65 29.46
N SER A 86 42.21 30.59 30.80
CA SER A 86 41.02 31.13 31.49
C SER A 86 40.76 32.60 31.20
N ARG A 87 41.82 33.42 31.14
CA ARG A 87 41.74 34.86 30.83
C ARG A 87 41.76 35.19 29.34
N LYS A 88 41.88 34.19 28.46
CA LYS A 88 41.81 34.38 27.01
C LYS A 88 40.36 34.44 26.55
N SER A 89 40.16 35.04 25.38
CA SER A 89 38.87 35.15 24.71
C SER A 89 38.18 33.79 24.50
N SER A 90 36.86 33.81 24.59
CA SER A 90 35.92 32.72 24.30
C SER A 90 36.09 32.10 22.91
N ILE A 91 36.66 32.85 21.94
CA ILE A 91 36.87 32.38 20.56
C ILE A 91 37.97 31.30 20.44
N ALA A 92 38.79 31.11 21.48
CA ALA A 92 39.95 30.22 21.44
C ALA A 92 39.59 28.75 21.17
N PHE A 93 38.37 28.33 21.53
CA PHE A 93 37.90 26.94 21.45
C PHE A 93 36.54 26.80 20.75
N MET A 94 36.07 27.83 20.04
CA MET A 94 34.81 27.78 19.30
C MET A 94 34.99 27.12 17.93
N ASP A 95 33.95 26.45 17.45
CA ASP A 95 33.78 26.19 16.02
C ASP A 95 33.44 27.52 15.33
N LYS A 96 34.22 27.88 14.30
CA LYS A 96 34.08 29.15 13.55
C LYS A 96 33.12 29.04 12.38
N GLU A 97 32.74 27.83 12.01
CA GLU A 97 31.85 27.59 10.88
C GLU A 97 30.60 26.82 11.34
N PRO A 98 29.90 27.20 12.43
CA PRO A 98 28.75 26.44 12.90
C PRO A 98 27.62 26.43 11.87
N LEU A 99 26.76 25.41 11.90
CA LEU A 99 25.54 25.44 11.12
C LEU A 99 24.63 26.57 11.63
N VAL A 100 24.37 27.56 10.78
CA VAL A 100 23.46 28.69 11.06
C VAL A 100 22.28 28.62 10.11
N VAL A 101 21.07 28.69 10.64
CA VAL A 101 19.81 28.54 9.90
C VAL A 101 18.82 29.63 10.29
N GLU A 102 18.05 30.14 9.34
CA GLU A 102 16.98 31.10 9.62
C GLU A 102 15.77 30.39 10.24
N ALA A 103 15.10 31.06 11.18
CA ALA A 103 13.93 30.57 11.92
C ALA A 103 12.78 30.14 10.99
N SER A 104 12.67 30.79 9.82
CA SER A 104 11.64 30.47 8.81
C SER A 104 11.97 29.25 7.95
N MET A 105 13.13 28.62 8.10
CA MET A 105 13.51 27.43 7.34
C MET A 105 12.64 26.25 7.75
N ASP A 106 12.06 25.53 6.78
CA ASP A 106 11.28 24.33 7.08
C ASP A 106 12.18 23.19 7.62
N ILE A 107 11.55 22.26 8.35
CA ILE A 107 12.27 21.14 8.99
C ILE A 107 12.95 20.21 7.97
N GLU A 108 12.40 20.05 6.76
CA GLU A 108 13.01 19.16 5.75
C GLU A 108 14.32 19.74 5.24
N ALA A 109 14.32 21.01 4.83
CA ALA A 109 15.50 21.76 4.40
C ALA A 109 16.55 21.84 5.51
N LEU A 110 16.11 22.06 6.76
CA LEU A 110 16.98 22.01 7.93
C LEU A 110 17.62 20.63 8.10
N THR A 111 16.85 19.55 7.92
CA THR A 111 17.35 18.17 8.02
C THR A 111 18.40 17.88 6.96
N PHE A 112 18.16 18.25 5.70
CA PHE A 112 19.15 18.11 4.63
C PHE A 112 20.43 18.89 4.94
N LYS A 113 20.32 20.16 5.36
CA LYS A 113 21.48 20.96 5.75
C LYS A 113 22.24 20.37 6.94
N ALA A 114 21.54 19.85 7.95
CA ALA A 114 22.17 19.22 9.11
C ALA A 114 22.94 17.95 8.73
N VAL A 115 22.39 17.14 7.82
CA VAL A 115 23.06 15.93 7.30
C VAL A 115 24.26 16.29 6.42
N GLU A 116 24.13 17.27 5.53
CA GLU A 116 25.23 17.76 4.67
C GLU A 116 26.39 18.35 5.50
N TYR A 117 26.06 19.07 6.58
CA TYR A 117 27.05 19.63 7.50
C TYR A 117 27.78 18.54 8.31
N GLY A 118 27.15 17.38 8.51
CA GLY A 118 27.74 16.20 9.13
C GLY A 118 27.51 16.08 10.64
N GLU A 119 28.20 15.11 11.26
CA GLU A 119 27.96 14.69 12.65
C GLU A 119 28.00 15.84 13.67
N LYS A 120 28.82 16.87 13.43
CA LYS A 120 28.93 18.05 14.29
C LYS A 120 27.59 18.78 14.47
N ALA A 121 26.79 18.99 13.42
CA ALA A 121 25.51 19.69 13.57
C ALA A 121 24.51 18.90 14.41
N LEU A 122 24.55 17.57 14.32
CA LEU A 122 23.65 16.70 15.08
C LEU A 122 24.08 16.57 16.56
N GLY A 123 25.39 16.56 16.83
CA GLY A 123 25.96 16.48 18.18
C GLY A 123 26.02 17.83 18.91
N ASP A 124 26.53 18.86 18.25
CA ASP A 124 26.76 20.19 18.82
C ASP A 124 25.50 21.06 18.76
N GLY A 125 24.57 20.72 17.88
CA GLY A 125 23.43 21.57 17.56
C GLY A 125 23.78 22.63 16.51
N PHE A 126 22.83 23.51 16.24
CA PHE A 126 22.91 24.55 15.24
C PHE A 126 22.36 25.87 15.80
N ILE A 127 22.79 26.98 15.22
CA ILE A 127 22.35 28.30 15.62
C ILE A 127 21.15 28.71 14.77
N ILE A 128 20.13 29.23 15.43
CA ILE A 128 18.91 29.75 14.79
C ILE A 128 18.95 31.27 14.80
N THR A 129 18.73 31.86 13.64
CA THR A 129 18.69 33.31 13.45
C THR A 129 17.30 33.78 13.02
N GLN A 130 16.95 35.01 13.38
CA GLN A 130 15.78 35.70 12.87
C GLN A 130 16.23 37.01 12.22
N GLY A 131 16.14 37.09 10.90
CA GLY A 131 16.65 38.25 10.16
C GLY A 131 18.16 38.43 10.31
N GLY A 132 18.90 37.32 10.36
CA GLY A 132 20.35 37.30 10.55
C GLY A 132 20.83 37.65 11.97
N ARG A 133 19.94 37.86 12.93
CA ARG A 133 20.28 38.06 14.36
C ARG A 133 20.09 36.78 15.13
N PHE A 134 20.95 36.50 16.10
CA PHE A 134 20.85 35.34 16.98
C PHE A 134 19.48 35.31 17.68
N ALA A 135 18.75 34.21 17.53
CA ALA A 135 17.47 33.95 18.19
C ALA A 135 17.60 32.84 19.24
N GLY A 136 18.37 31.80 18.95
CA GLY A 136 18.58 30.69 19.87
C GLY A 136 19.39 29.55 19.24
N ILE A 137 19.31 28.37 19.84
CA ILE A 137 19.95 27.15 19.35
C ILE A 137 18.91 26.08 19.08
N GLY A 138 19.18 25.22 18.11
CA GLY A 138 18.46 23.97 17.89
C GLY A 138 19.35 22.77 18.18
N HIS A 139 18.73 21.70 18.68
CA HIS A 139 19.42 20.46 19.03
C HIS A 139 19.15 19.37 17.99
N GLY A 140 20.20 18.66 17.55
CA GLY A 140 20.06 17.59 16.56
C GLY A 140 19.13 16.46 16.98
N LEU A 141 19.12 16.08 18.26
CA LEU A 141 18.18 15.06 18.77
C LEU A 141 16.71 15.51 18.68
N GLN A 142 16.44 16.79 18.91
CA GLN A 142 15.09 17.35 18.79
C GLN A 142 14.65 17.38 17.33
N LEU A 143 15.56 17.78 16.42
CA LEU A 143 15.35 17.69 14.98
C LEU A 143 14.99 16.26 14.55
N MET A 144 15.79 15.27 14.95
CA MET A 144 15.54 13.84 14.63
C MET A 144 14.18 13.37 15.16
N ARG A 145 13.80 13.77 16.38
CA ARG A 145 12.49 13.44 16.95
C ARG A 145 11.35 14.04 16.12
N VAL A 146 11.44 15.32 15.77
CA VAL A 146 10.42 15.98 14.94
C VAL A 146 10.31 15.31 13.58
N VAL A 147 11.43 14.97 12.94
CA VAL A 147 11.45 14.24 11.66
C VAL A 147 10.79 12.86 11.79
N ALA A 148 11.11 12.11 12.85
CA ALA A 148 10.50 10.80 13.10
C ALA A 148 8.99 10.90 13.32
N ASP A 149 8.53 11.89 14.10
CA ASP A 149 7.11 12.15 14.36
C ASP A 149 6.37 12.57 13.09
N MET A 150 6.98 13.41 12.25
CA MET A 150 6.46 13.81 10.95
C MET A 150 6.34 12.62 10.00
N GLN A 151 7.36 11.76 9.91
CA GLN A 151 7.33 10.56 9.08
C GLN A 151 6.26 9.57 9.56
N ALA A 152 6.14 9.38 10.87
CA ALA A 152 5.11 8.53 11.45
C ALA A 152 3.70 9.09 11.17
N ALA A 153 3.51 10.40 11.24
CA ALA A 153 2.24 11.04 10.92
C ALA A 153 1.87 10.88 9.44
N ARG A 154 2.82 11.08 8.52
CA ARG A 154 2.62 10.85 7.07
C ARG A 154 2.24 9.40 6.78
N ASN A 155 2.98 8.45 7.35
CA ASN A 155 2.68 7.03 7.17
C ASN A 155 1.28 6.69 7.67
N ARG A 156 0.85 7.23 8.82
CA ARG A 156 -0.53 7.06 9.32
C ARG A 156 -1.58 7.62 8.36
N GLN A 157 -1.35 8.81 7.80
CA GLN A 157 -2.29 9.40 6.82
C GLN A 157 -2.42 8.55 5.55
N ILE A 158 -1.30 8.02 5.05
CA ILE A 158 -1.29 7.10 3.90
C ILE A 158 -2.07 5.83 4.25
N MET A 159 -1.78 5.20 5.40
CA MET A 159 -2.47 3.99 5.84
C MET A 159 -3.98 4.21 5.99
N HIS A 160 -4.44 5.30 6.59
CA HIS A 160 -5.87 5.61 6.69
C HIS A 160 -6.55 5.73 5.31
N SER A 161 -5.84 6.26 4.31
CA SER A 161 -6.36 6.39 2.94
C SER A 161 -6.51 5.03 2.27
N ILE A 162 -5.55 4.12 2.51
CA ILE A 162 -5.59 2.75 1.99
C ILE A 162 -6.65 1.91 2.71
N GLU A 163 -6.80 2.07 4.03
CA GLU A 163 -7.86 1.43 4.81
C GLU A 163 -9.25 1.85 4.32
N TYR A 164 -9.44 3.14 4.00
CA TYR A 164 -10.68 3.62 3.40
C TYR A 164 -10.91 3.01 2.00
N ALA A 165 -9.88 2.88 1.17
CA ALA A 165 -9.98 2.19 -0.11
C ALA A 165 -10.41 0.72 0.05
N SER A 166 -9.94 0.03 1.10
CA SER A 166 -10.39 -1.34 1.45
C SER A 166 -11.87 -1.42 1.75
N VAL A 167 -12.43 -0.42 2.45
CA VAL A 167 -13.87 -0.34 2.69
C VAL A 167 -14.64 -0.23 1.38
N ILE A 168 -14.17 0.59 0.44
CA ILE A 168 -14.79 0.73 -0.89
C ILE A 168 -14.75 -0.60 -1.65
N GLN A 169 -13.57 -1.22 -1.76
CA GLN A 169 -13.39 -2.48 -2.48
C GLN A 169 -14.28 -3.60 -1.91
N ARG A 170 -14.26 -3.78 -0.58
CA ARG A 170 -15.11 -4.78 0.10
C ARG A 170 -16.60 -4.51 -0.09
N SER A 171 -17.01 -3.24 -0.08
CA SER A 171 -18.41 -2.87 -0.28
C SER A 171 -18.89 -3.22 -1.68
N MET A 172 -18.04 -3.02 -2.70
CA MET A 172 -18.35 -3.42 -4.09
C MET A 172 -18.51 -4.93 -4.22
N LEU A 173 -17.63 -5.71 -3.58
CA LEU A 173 -17.64 -7.18 -3.62
C LEU A 173 -18.78 -7.82 -2.83
N ARG A 174 -19.42 -7.08 -1.91
CA ARG A 174 -20.44 -7.61 -1.00
C ARG A 174 -21.67 -8.11 -1.75
N THR A 175 -22.22 -7.33 -2.67
CA THR A 175 -23.43 -7.70 -3.43
C THR A 175 -23.25 -9.02 -4.20
N SER A 176 -22.06 -9.17 -4.79
CA SER A 176 -21.63 -10.38 -5.48
C SER A 176 -21.56 -11.59 -4.52
N ARG A 177 -20.95 -11.41 -3.35
CA ARG A 177 -20.86 -12.46 -2.32
C ARG A 177 -22.24 -12.89 -1.80
N ASP A 178 -23.11 -11.92 -1.52
CA ASP A 178 -24.45 -12.19 -1.05
C ASP A 178 -25.23 -12.96 -2.12
N THR A 179 -25.15 -12.56 -3.40
CA THR A 179 -25.79 -13.28 -4.51
C THR A 179 -25.32 -14.73 -4.59
N MET A 180 -24.01 -14.98 -4.50
CA MET A 180 -23.44 -16.33 -4.48
C MET A 180 -24.01 -17.18 -3.34
N LEU A 181 -24.01 -16.67 -2.11
CA LEU A 181 -24.49 -17.40 -0.92
C LEU A 181 -26.00 -17.73 -0.98
N HIS A 182 -26.81 -16.85 -1.57
CA HIS A 182 -28.25 -17.10 -1.73
C HIS A 182 -28.55 -18.09 -2.87
N THR A 183 -27.68 -18.14 -3.89
CA THR A 183 -27.88 -18.97 -5.09
C THR A 183 -27.34 -20.38 -4.90
N LEU A 184 -26.20 -20.52 -4.21
CA LEU A 184 -25.45 -21.76 -4.09
C LEU A 184 -25.42 -22.23 -2.65
N LYS A 185 -26.05 -23.39 -2.38
CA LYS A 185 -26.13 -23.96 -1.02
C LYS A 185 -24.83 -24.60 -0.54
N ASP A 186 -24.07 -25.23 -1.43
CA ASP A 186 -22.75 -25.81 -1.12
C ASP A 186 -21.69 -25.10 -1.96
N ALA A 187 -21.33 -23.90 -1.52
CA ALA A 187 -20.30 -23.08 -2.12
C ALA A 187 -19.56 -22.27 -1.06
N ASP A 188 -18.29 -21.98 -1.32
CA ASP A 188 -17.49 -21.11 -0.50
C ASP A 188 -16.44 -20.37 -1.34
N LEU A 189 -16.10 -19.16 -0.89
CA LEU A 189 -15.22 -18.24 -1.59
C LEU A 189 -14.23 -17.63 -0.60
N VAL A 190 -12.95 -17.87 -0.86
CA VAL A 190 -11.84 -17.21 -0.17
C VAL A 190 -11.37 -16.05 -1.03
N TRP A 191 -11.21 -14.89 -0.42
CA TRP A 191 -10.63 -13.68 -1.02
C TRP A 191 -9.75 -13.03 0.05
N GLU A 192 -8.44 -13.09 -0.16
CA GLU A 192 -7.41 -12.61 0.74
C GLU A 192 -6.45 -11.70 -0.03
N PRO A 193 -6.62 -10.37 0.04
CA PRO A 193 -5.63 -9.48 -0.54
C PRO A 193 -4.28 -9.63 0.19
N ARG A 194 -3.19 -9.48 -0.56
CA ARG A 194 -1.81 -9.52 -0.06
C ARG A 194 -1.52 -8.35 0.86
N ASP A 195 -1.97 -7.16 0.47
CA ASP A 195 -1.88 -5.93 1.24
C ASP A 195 -3.27 -5.60 1.84
N VAL A 196 -3.55 -4.34 2.17
CA VAL A 196 -4.86 -3.91 2.70
C VAL A 196 -5.97 -3.95 1.63
N VAL A 197 -5.58 -3.85 0.36
CA VAL A 197 -6.39 -3.94 -0.86
C VAL A 197 -5.64 -4.78 -1.90
N GLY A 198 -6.34 -5.35 -2.89
CA GLY A 198 -5.76 -6.27 -3.88
C GLY A 198 -6.24 -6.05 -5.32
N GLY A 199 -5.60 -6.71 -6.28
CA GLY A 199 -5.96 -6.85 -7.69
C GLY A 199 -6.96 -7.97 -7.98
N ASP A 200 -7.23 -8.85 -7.01
CA ASP A 200 -8.24 -9.91 -7.17
C ASP A 200 -9.67 -9.40 -6.94
N PHE A 201 -10.62 -9.87 -7.76
CA PHE A 201 -12.05 -9.66 -7.55
C PHE A 201 -12.93 -10.83 -8.01
N TYR A 202 -14.20 -10.78 -7.62
CA TYR A 202 -15.20 -11.77 -8.00
C TYR A 202 -16.56 -11.13 -8.23
N TYR A 203 -17.31 -11.66 -9.20
CA TYR A 203 -18.60 -11.11 -9.62
C TYR A 203 -19.62 -12.22 -9.86
N PHE A 204 -20.77 -12.17 -9.17
CA PHE A 204 -21.83 -13.16 -9.28
C PHE A 204 -23.17 -12.52 -9.59
N VAL A 205 -23.91 -13.15 -10.52
CA VAL A 205 -25.26 -12.73 -10.92
C VAL A 205 -26.14 -13.96 -11.06
N ALA A 206 -27.31 -13.94 -10.44
CA ALA A 206 -28.31 -15.00 -10.60
C ALA A 206 -29.44 -14.56 -11.55
N ARG A 207 -30.00 -15.55 -12.26
CA ARG A 207 -31.24 -15.46 -13.04
C ARG A 207 -32.09 -16.69 -12.72
N SER A 208 -33.32 -16.72 -13.25
CA SER A 208 -34.23 -17.86 -13.03
C SER A 208 -33.76 -19.16 -13.68
N ASP A 209 -32.97 -19.07 -14.74
CA ASP A 209 -32.51 -20.18 -15.59
C ASP A 209 -31.05 -20.59 -15.34
N GLY A 210 -30.36 -19.88 -14.45
CA GLY A 210 -28.95 -20.13 -14.19
C GLY A 210 -28.27 -19.01 -13.41
N TRP A 211 -26.94 -19.09 -13.34
CA TRP A 211 -26.15 -18.07 -12.67
C TRP A 211 -24.77 -17.91 -13.32
N PHE A 212 -24.25 -16.70 -13.26
CA PHE A 212 -22.92 -16.31 -13.70
C PHE A 212 -22.00 -16.13 -12.51
N GLY A 213 -20.75 -16.56 -12.65
CA GLY A 213 -19.67 -16.30 -11.72
C GLY A 213 -18.40 -15.91 -12.47
N THR A 214 -17.59 -15.07 -11.83
CA THR A 214 -16.20 -14.83 -12.23
C THR A 214 -15.29 -14.79 -11.02
N VAL A 215 -14.07 -15.25 -11.23
CA VAL A 215 -12.90 -15.00 -10.37
C VAL A 215 -11.82 -14.45 -11.27
N ALA A 216 -11.28 -13.29 -10.92
CA ALA A 216 -10.34 -12.56 -11.75
C ALA A 216 -9.22 -11.93 -10.91
N ASP A 217 -8.07 -11.79 -11.56
CA ASP A 217 -6.80 -11.33 -11.03
C ASP A 217 -6.27 -10.23 -11.95
N CYS A 218 -6.32 -9.00 -11.48
CA CYS A 218 -5.88 -7.84 -12.25
C CYS A 218 -4.39 -7.55 -12.05
N THR A 219 -3.79 -6.87 -13.02
CA THR A 219 -2.38 -6.47 -12.95
C THR A 219 -2.07 -5.67 -11.68
N GLY A 220 -1.07 -6.17 -10.95
CA GLY A 220 -0.56 -5.53 -9.73
C GLY A 220 -1.41 -5.82 -8.50
N HIS A 221 -0.82 -5.57 -7.33
CA HIS A 221 -1.48 -5.73 -6.03
C HIS A 221 -1.53 -4.37 -5.31
N GLY A 222 -2.14 -4.31 -4.13
CA GLY A 222 -2.21 -3.07 -3.36
C GLY A 222 -3.09 -2.03 -4.05
N VAL A 223 -2.71 -0.75 -3.95
CA VAL A 223 -3.54 0.36 -4.45
C VAL A 223 -3.75 0.32 -5.96
N PRO A 224 -2.72 0.11 -6.82
CA PRO A 224 -2.92 0.00 -8.28
C PRO A 224 -3.86 -1.15 -8.67
N GLY A 225 -3.65 -2.35 -8.09
CA GLY A 225 -4.52 -3.51 -8.31
C GLY A 225 -5.96 -3.21 -7.93
N ALA A 226 -6.18 -2.52 -6.80
CA ALA A 226 -7.52 -2.13 -6.38
C ALA A 226 -8.24 -1.24 -7.39
N PHE A 227 -7.55 -0.26 -7.99
CA PHE A 227 -8.14 0.53 -9.08
C PHE A 227 -8.51 -0.34 -10.28
N MET A 228 -7.65 -1.28 -10.65
CA MET A 228 -7.95 -2.21 -11.74
C MET A 228 -9.19 -3.07 -11.45
N THR A 229 -9.37 -3.56 -10.21
CA THR A 229 -10.59 -4.30 -9.85
C THR A 229 -11.86 -3.48 -10.05
N LEU A 230 -11.84 -2.18 -9.73
CA LEU A 230 -13.00 -1.29 -9.91
C LEU A 230 -13.31 -1.09 -11.40
N ILE A 231 -12.28 -0.86 -12.21
CA ILE A 231 -12.41 -0.69 -13.66
C ILE A 231 -12.96 -1.96 -14.30
N ALA A 232 -12.31 -3.10 -14.05
CA ALA A 232 -12.68 -4.40 -14.61
C ALA A 232 -14.10 -4.84 -14.17
N SER A 233 -14.42 -4.68 -12.88
CA SER A 233 -15.76 -5.02 -12.39
C SER A 233 -16.83 -4.09 -12.95
N SER A 234 -16.54 -2.81 -13.17
CA SER A 234 -17.48 -1.88 -13.81
C SER A 234 -17.71 -2.25 -15.27
N CYS A 235 -16.65 -2.56 -16.03
CA CYS A 235 -16.76 -3.08 -17.39
C CYS A 235 -17.63 -4.34 -17.45
N LEU A 236 -17.40 -5.27 -16.52
CA LEU A 236 -18.14 -6.54 -16.49
C LEU A 236 -19.62 -6.32 -16.16
N GLY A 237 -19.93 -5.47 -15.19
CA GLY A 237 -21.31 -5.08 -14.88
C GLY A 237 -22.02 -4.49 -16.10
N GLN A 238 -21.38 -3.54 -16.80
CA GLN A 238 -21.93 -2.95 -18.03
C GLN A 238 -22.11 -3.99 -19.13
N ALA A 239 -21.16 -4.91 -19.30
CA ALA A 239 -21.25 -5.98 -20.30
C ALA A 239 -22.43 -6.93 -20.01
N ILE A 240 -22.66 -7.27 -18.74
CA ILE A 240 -23.79 -8.10 -18.31
C ILE A 240 -25.11 -7.37 -18.49
N ASP A 241 -25.18 -6.08 -18.18
CA ASP A 241 -26.39 -5.28 -18.36
C ASP A 241 -26.76 -5.14 -19.85
N GLN A 242 -25.75 -5.05 -20.73
CA GLN A 242 -25.95 -4.88 -22.16
C GLN A 242 -26.28 -6.20 -22.89
N HIS A 243 -25.56 -7.29 -22.57
CA HIS A 243 -25.62 -8.55 -23.34
C HIS A 243 -26.26 -9.70 -22.58
N GLY A 244 -26.51 -9.54 -21.28
CA GLY A 244 -26.90 -10.62 -20.39
C GLY A 244 -25.70 -11.46 -19.88
N PRO A 245 -25.93 -12.34 -18.90
CA PRO A 245 -24.87 -13.08 -18.21
C PRO A 245 -24.49 -14.43 -18.86
N THR A 246 -25.09 -14.79 -20.00
CA THR A 246 -25.12 -16.19 -20.49
C THR A 246 -23.96 -16.57 -21.41
N ASP A 247 -23.20 -15.60 -21.93
CA ASP A 247 -22.06 -15.81 -22.84
C ASP A 247 -20.75 -15.29 -22.22
N PRO A 248 -20.03 -16.13 -21.44
CA PRO A 248 -18.75 -15.77 -20.84
C PRO A 248 -17.70 -15.24 -21.83
N SER A 249 -17.68 -15.74 -23.07
CA SER A 249 -16.72 -15.30 -24.09
C SER A 249 -17.01 -13.87 -24.52
N LEU A 250 -18.27 -13.55 -24.80
CA LEU A 250 -18.70 -12.20 -25.16
C LEU A 250 -18.45 -11.20 -24.03
N LEU A 251 -18.65 -11.63 -22.78
CA LEU A 251 -18.38 -10.80 -21.60
C LEU A 251 -16.89 -10.49 -21.47
N LEU A 252 -16.01 -11.48 -21.60
CA LEU A 252 -14.55 -11.24 -21.61
C LEU A 252 -14.13 -10.29 -22.74
N GLY A 253 -14.68 -10.47 -23.94
CA GLY A 253 -14.46 -9.56 -25.08
C GLY A 253 -14.91 -8.13 -24.80
N SER A 254 -16.05 -7.96 -24.12
CA SER A 254 -16.57 -6.64 -23.75
C SER A 254 -15.69 -5.97 -22.69
N VAL A 255 -15.22 -6.71 -21.69
CA VAL A 255 -14.29 -6.21 -20.69
C VAL A 255 -12.94 -5.84 -21.31
N ASN A 256 -12.43 -6.66 -22.25
CA ASN A 256 -11.20 -6.37 -22.98
C ASN A 256 -11.25 -4.99 -23.66
N ARG A 257 -12.34 -4.71 -24.38
CA ARG A 257 -12.54 -3.39 -25.02
C ARG A 257 -12.66 -2.28 -24.00
N GLY A 258 -13.43 -2.49 -22.94
CA GLY A 258 -13.68 -1.49 -21.90
C GLY A 258 -12.40 -1.06 -21.17
N ILE A 259 -11.56 -2.01 -20.75
CA ILE A 259 -10.26 -1.73 -20.11
C ILE A 259 -9.36 -0.95 -21.07
N LYS A 260 -9.21 -1.44 -22.31
CA LYS A 260 -8.40 -0.80 -23.35
C LYS A 260 -8.80 0.64 -23.65
N GLN A 261 -10.10 0.92 -23.68
CA GLN A 261 -10.63 2.27 -23.91
C GLN A 261 -10.41 3.19 -22.71
N MET A 262 -10.65 2.71 -21.49
CA MET A 262 -10.51 3.53 -20.28
C MET A 262 -9.06 3.86 -19.93
N LEU A 263 -8.12 2.95 -20.24
CA LEU A 263 -6.71 3.10 -19.92
C LEU A 263 -5.86 3.61 -21.09
N GLY A 264 -6.48 4.10 -22.18
CA GLY A 264 -5.74 4.66 -23.30
C GLY A 264 -4.78 3.67 -23.99
N GLN A 265 -5.08 2.37 -23.91
CA GLN A 265 -4.22 1.30 -24.46
C GLN A 265 -4.41 1.12 -25.97
N VAL A 266 -5.27 1.95 -26.57
CA VAL A 266 -5.59 1.98 -28.00
C VAL A 266 -5.57 3.44 -28.42
N ASN A 267 -4.93 3.74 -29.56
CA ASN A 267 -4.82 5.10 -30.12
C ASN A 267 -4.12 6.14 -29.22
N GLY A 268 -3.06 5.76 -28.52
CA GLY A 268 -2.23 6.71 -27.76
C GLY A 268 -1.51 7.72 -28.66
N GLN A 269 -1.03 8.81 -28.06
CA GLN A 269 -0.16 9.77 -28.76
C GLN A 269 1.09 9.02 -29.27
N ASP A 270 1.38 9.14 -30.56
CA ASP A 270 2.47 8.45 -31.26
C ASP A 270 2.35 6.90 -31.35
N GLU A 271 1.14 6.35 -31.31
CA GLU A 271 0.88 4.88 -31.33
C GLU A 271 1.47 4.13 -30.12
N THR A 272 1.95 4.85 -29.10
CA THR A 272 2.42 4.25 -27.85
C THR A 272 1.27 4.09 -26.85
N PRO A 273 1.04 2.89 -26.28
CA PRO A 273 0.04 2.70 -25.24
C PRO A 273 0.38 3.46 -23.95
N GLU A 274 -0.60 4.09 -23.32
CA GLU A 274 -0.40 4.80 -22.04
C GLU A 274 -0.28 3.84 -20.83
N SER A 275 -0.78 2.62 -20.97
CA SER A 275 -0.78 1.55 -19.97
C SER A 275 -0.70 0.18 -20.67
N ASP A 276 -0.23 -0.83 -19.92
CA ASP A 276 -0.26 -2.25 -20.31
C ASP A 276 -0.80 -3.08 -19.14
N ASP A 277 -1.98 -2.67 -18.66
CA ASP A 277 -2.70 -3.28 -17.55
C ASP A 277 -3.91 -4.07 -18.05
N GLY A 278 -4.18 -5.17 -17.36
CA GLY A 278 -5.20 -6.13 -17.73
C GLY A 278 -5.57 -7.06 -16.59
N MET A 279 -6.08 -8.24 -16.94
CA MET A 279 -6.44 -9.27 -15.96
C MET A 279 -6.41 -10.68 -16.54
N ASP A 280 -6.14 -11.64 -15.66
CA ASP A 280 -6.51 -13.04 -15.83
C ASP A 280 -7.92 -13.23 -15.24
N ALA A 281 -8.73 -14.08 -15.86
CA ALA A 281 -10.11 -14.26 -15.43
C ALA A 281 -10.66 -15.63 -15.80
N ALA A 282 -11.52 -16.16 -14.94
CA ALA A 282 -12.35 -17.33 -15.20
C ALA A 282 -13.80 -16.91 -15.13
N CYS A 283 -14.46 -16.78 -16.28
CA CYS A 283 -15.89 -16.48 -16.37
C CYS A 283 -16.67 -17.74 -16.70
N PHE A 284 -17.78 -17.96 -16.00
CA PHE A 284 -18.63 -19.13 -16.24
C PHE A 284 -20.11 -18.84 -16.01
N TRP A 285 -20.93 -19.41 -16.89
CA TRP A 285 -22.39 -19.45 -16.79
C TRP A 285 -22.85 -20.88 -16.55
N TYR A 286 -23.59 -21.12 -15.47
CA TYR A 286 -24.24 -22.39 -15.21
C TYR A 286 -25.70 -22.32 -15.65
N ASP A 287 -26.04 -23.06 -16.70
CA ASP A 287 -27.42 -23.24 -17.16
C ASP A 287 -28.07 -24.37 -16.35
N ALA A 288 -29.05 -24.01 -15.52
CA ALA A 288 -29.74 -24.95 -14.64
C ALA A 288 -30.63 -25.93 -15.40
N SER A 289 -31.17 -25.53 -16.56
CA SER A 289 -32.07 -26.35 -17.37
C SER A 289 -31.33 -27.49 -18.07
N THR A 290 -30.14 -27.21 -18.59
CA THR A 290 -29.33 -28.21 -19.30
C THR A 290 -28.23 -28.81 -18.44
N ARG A 291 -28.01 -28.28 -17.23
CA ARG A 291 -26.91 -28.63 -16.33
C ARG A 291 -25.56 -28.53 -17.03
N ARG A 292 -25.37 -27.46 -17.80
CA ARG A 292 -24.13 -27.18 -18.52
C ARG A 292 -23.45 -25.98 -17.91
N LEU A 293 -22.15 -26.11 -17.67
CA LEU A 293 -21.29 -25.00 -17.30
C LEU A 293 -20.56 -24.52 -18.55
N LEU A 294 -20.92 -23.33 -19.02
CA LEU A 294 -20.21 -22.64 -20.09
C LEU A 294 -19.07 -21.86 -19.45
N PHE A 295 -17.84 -22.09 -19.88
CA PHE A 295 -16.63 -21.53 -19.29
C PHE A 295 -15.81 -20.84 -20.37
N ALA A 296 -15.34 -19.63 -20.09
CA ALA A 296 -14.29 -18.96 -20.86
C ALA A 296 -13.24 -18.46 -19.87
N GLY A 297 -11.99 -18.86 -20.10
CA GLY A 297 -10.86 -18.48 -19.25
C GLY A 297 -9.83 -17.68 -20.02
N ALA A 298 -9.35 -16.59 -19.42
CA ALA A 298 -8.18 -15.83 -19.82
C ALA A 298 -7.04 -16.17 -18.86
N LYS A 299 -6.12 -17.02 -19.31
CA LYS A 299 -4.98 -17.59 -18.55
C LYS A 299 -5.36 -18.30 -17.23
N SER A 300 -6.65 -18.51 -16.98
CA SER A 300 -7.17 -19.27 -15.85
C SER A 300 -7.67 -20.66 -16.27
N SER A 301 -7.66 -21.61 -15.32
CA SER A 301 -8.12 -22.99 -15.49
C SER A 301 -9.25 -23.30 -14.51
N LEU A 302 -10.24 -24.06 -14.96
CA LEU A 302 -11.27 -24.64 -14.10
C LEU A 302 -10.87 -26.05 -13.67
N PHE A 303 -11.00 -26.37 -12.38
CA PHE A 303 -10.82 -27.72 -11.85
C PHE A 303 -12.19 -28.36 -11.60
N VAL A 304 -12.44 -29.53 -12.18
CA VAL A 304 -13.73 -30.23 -12.09
C VAL A 304 -13.51 -31.65 -11.59
N LEU A 305 -14.22 -32.02 -10.53
CA LEU A 305 -14.26 -33.39 -10.03
C LEU A 305 -15.69 -33.92 -10.10
N HIS A 306 -15.91 -34.84 -11.03
CA HIS A 306 -17.20 -35.53 -11.15
C HIS A 306 -17.39 -36.60 -10.07
N PRO A 307 -18.64 -36.90 -9.67
CA PRO A 307 -18.93 -37.97 -8.73
C PRO A 307 -18.33 -39.31 -9.18
N GLY A 308 -17.63 -39.98 -8.26
CA GLY A 308 -17.02 -41.29 -8.54
C GLY A 308 -15.76 -41.26 -9.41
N ALA A 309 -15.29 -40.09 -9.87
CA ALA A 309 -14.03 -39.99 -10.59
C ALA A 309 -12.82 -40.10 -9.64
N ASP A 310 -11.74 -40.72 -10.14
CA ASP A 310 -10.47 -40.88 -9.42
C ASP A 310 -9.47 -39.75 -9.73
N GLY A 311 -9.89 -38.74 -10.49
CA GLY A 311 -9.04 -37.63 -10.94
C GLY A 311 -9.82 -36.34 -11.11
N VAL A 312 -9.12 -35.22 -10.91
CA VAL A 312 -9.64 -33.87 -11.19
C VAL A 312 -9.34 -33.51 -12.64
N GLU A 313 -10.39 -33.29 -13.42
CA GLU A 313 -10.31 -32.73 -14.76
C GLU A 313 -9.89 -31.25 -14.68
N MET A 314 -9.05 -30.82 -15.61
CA MET A 314 -8.72 -29.41 -15.80
C MET A 314 -9.23 -28.95 -17.16
N VAL A 315 -10.06 -27.91 -17.14
CA VAL A 315 -10.51 -27.22 -18.34
C VAL A 315 -9.73 -25.92 -18.44
N ASP A 316 -8.71 -25.93 -19.30
CA ASP A 316 -7.84 -24.76 -19.50
C ASP A 316 -8.53 -23.70 -20.38
N GLY A 317 -8.43 -22.45 -19.95
CA GLY A 317 -8.76 -21.29 -20.77
C GLY A 317 -7.68 -20.97 -21.81
N ASP A 318 -7.93 -19.95 -22.63
CA ASP A 318 -6.94 -19.46 -23.57
C ASP A 318 -5.78 -18.80 -22.84
N ARG A 319 -4.58 -18.89 -23.41
CA ARG A 319 -3.37 -18.29 -22.84
C ARG A 319 -3.36 -16.75 -22.87
N LYS A 320 -4.37 -16.14 -23.48
CA LYS A 320 -4.46 -14.70 -23.68
C LYS A 320 -5.17 -14.03 -22.51
N CYS A 321 -4.52 -13.02 -21.96
CA CYS A 321 -5.05 -12.18 -20.88
C CYS A 321 -6.00 -11.11 -21.44
N VAL A 322 -6.88 -10.58 -20.59
CA VAL A 322 -7.84 -9.53 -20.93
C VAL A 322 -7.20 -8.16 -20.71
N GLY A 323 -7.49 -7.18 -21.56
CA GLY A 323 -7.09 -5.77 -21.37
C GLY A 323 -5.70 -5.44 -21.95
N TYR A 324 -4.70 -6.26 -21.69
CA TYR A 324 -3.29 -6.03 -22.09
C TYR A 324 -3.10 -5.65 -23.55
N VAL A 325 -2.09 -4.85 -23.86
CA VAL A 325 -1.80 -4.34 -25.22
C VAL A 325 -1.73 -5.46 -26.25
N ASP A 326 -1.16 -6.60 -25.86
CA ASP A 326 -0.95 -7.74 -26.75
C ASP A 326 -2.26 -8.44 -27.15
N SER A 327 -3.36 -8.28 -26.41
CA SER A 327 -4.69 -8.79 -26.78
C SER A 327 -5.31 -7.89 -27.85
N GLY A 328 -5.73 -8.48 -28.97
CA GLY A 328 -6.46 -7.74 -29.99
C GLY A 328 -7.75 -7.17 -29.41
N LEU A 329 -8.19 -6.01 -29.86
CA LEU A 329 -9.42 -5.35 -29.37
C LEU A 329 -10.64 -6.29 -29.44
N ASP A 330 -10.75 -7.04 -30.53
CA ASP A 330 -11.82 -8.01 -30.79
C ASP A 330 -11.37 -9.47 -30.59
N PHE A 331 -10.35 -9.70 -29.76
CA PHE A 331 -9.98 -11.06 -29.38
C PHE A 331 -11.17 -11.77 -28.73
N THR A 332 -11.41 -13.02 -29.13
CA THR A 332 -12.52 -13.84 -28.65
C THR A 332 -11.95 -15.04 -27.92
N TRP A 333 -12.35 -15.21 -26.66
CA TRP A 333 -11.96 -16.36 -25.85
C TRP A 333 -12.81 -17.58 -26.21
N GLN A 334 -12.19 -18.75 -26.31
CA GLN A 334 -12.92 -19.96 -26.61
C GLN A 334 -13.82 -20.37 -25.45
N GLN A 335 -15.13 -20.40 -25.71
CA GLN A 335 -16.08 -20.97 -24.78
C GLN A 335 -15.98 -22.50 -24.79
N ARG A 336 -15.78 -23.08 -23.61
CA ARG A 336 -15.83 -24.51 -23.34
C ARG A 336 -17.13 -24.86 -22.65
N VAL A 337 -17.73 -25.98 -23.03
CA VAL A 337 -18.98 -26.47 -22.42
C VAL A 337 -18.66 -27.72 -21.65
N VAL A 338 -18.93 -27.70 -20.34
CA VAL A 338 -18.68 -28.82 -19.45
C VAL A 338 -20.02 -29.34 -18.93
N GLN A 339 -20.31 -30.60 -19.19
CA GLN A 339 -21.55 -31.22 -18.72
C GLN A 339 -21.45 -31.52 -17.23
N MET A 340 -22.36 -30.95 -16.44
CA MET A 340 -22.36 -31.14 -14.99
C MET A 340 -23.26 -32.31 -14.58
N GLN A 341 -22.74 -33.14 -13.68
CA GLN A 341 -23.51 -34.13 -12.95
C GLN A 341 -23.84 -33.59 -11.56
N THR A 342 -24.99 -33.97 -11.00
CA THR A 342 -25.29 -33.70 -9.59
C THR A 342 -24.16 -34.22 -8.70
N GLY A 343 -23.67 -33.37 -7.79
CA GLY A 343 -22.54 -33.68 -6.92
C GLY A 343 -21.17 -33.33 -7.49
N SER A 344 -21.08 -32.89 -8.76
CA SER A 344 -19.82 -32.42 -9.35
C SER A 344 -19.29 -31.24 -8.56
N LEU A 345 -18.02 -31.31 -8.19
CA LEU A 345 -17.31 -30.27 -7.48
C LEU A 345 -16.50 -29.46 -8.48
N VAL A 346 -16.58 -28.15 -8.37
CA VAL A 346 -15.84 -27.21 -9.20
C VAL A 346 -15.00 -26.33 -8.30
N PHE A 347 -13.75 -26.11 -8.69
CA PHE A 347 -12.80 -25.26 -8.02
C PHE A 347 -12.10 -24.35 -9.04
N VAL A 348 -11.95 -23.07 -8.70
CA VAL A 348 -11.25 -22.08 -9.52
C VAL A 348 -10.42 -21.19 -8.60
N THR A 349 -9.26 -20.76 -9.08
CA THR A 349 -8.32 -19.95 -8.30
C THR A 349 -7.60 -18.95 -9.17
N THR A 350 -7.19 -17.84 -8.57
CA THR A 350 -6.17 -16.91 -9.10
C THR A 350 -4.77 -17.49 -8.90
N ASP A 351 -3.76 -16.86 -9.51
CA ASP A 351 -2.41 -17.42 -9.52
C ASP A 351 -1.72 -17.36 -8.15
N GLY A 352 -2.15 -16.47 -7.25
CA GLY A 352 -1.54 -16.35 -5.92
C GLY A 352 -1.58 -17.62 -5.08
N LEU A 353 -2.57 -18.51 -5.28
CA LEU A 353 -2.54 -19.85 -4.68
C LEU A 353 -1.52 -20.76 -5.36
N ILE A 354 -1.48 -20.76 -6.70
CA ILE A 354 -0.64 -21.66 -7.51
C ILE A 354 0.84 -21.29 -7.33
N ASP A 355 1.16 -20.01 -7.32
CA ASP A 355 2.51 -19.46 -7.38
C ASP A 355 3.09 -19.16 -6.00
N GLN A 356 2.33 -19.38 -4.92
CA GLN A 356 2.84 -19.27 -3.56
C GLN A 356 4.05 -20.18 -3.36
N VAL A 357 5.20 -19.55 -3.13
CA VAL A 357 6.46 -20.23 -2.89
C VAL A 357 6.51 -20.74 -1.45
N GLY A 358 6.99 -21.96 -1.29
CA GLY A 358 7.04 -22.60 0.01
C GLY A 358 7.66 -24.00 0.02
N GLY A 359 7.50 -24.66 1.16
CA GLY A 359 7.99 -25.99 1.45
C GLY A 359 9.52 -26.09 1.54
N PRO A 360 10.05 -27.29 1.79
CA PRO A 360 11.49 -27.50 2.05
C PRO A 360 12.42 -27.15 0.87
N LYS A 361 11.85 -27.04 -0.34
CA LYS A 361 12.59 -26.77 -1.58
C LYS A 361 12.33 -25.36 -2.15
N SER A 362 11.55 -24.53 -1.46
CA SER A 362 11.17 -23.18 -1.91
C SER A 362 10.63 -23.16 -3.34
N ILE A 363 9.62 -24.00 -3.61
CA ILE A 363 8.94 -24.07 -4.91
C ILE A 363 7.49 -23.63 -4.82
N ALA A 364 6.89 -23.29 -5.95
CA ALA A 364 5.47 -22.96 -6.05
C ALA A 364 4.57 -24.10 -5.53
N PHE A 365 3.45 -23.73 -4.92
CA PHE A 365 2.43 -24.65 -4.40
C PHE A 365 1.91 -25.56 -5.52
N GLY A 366 1.64 -24.96 -6.69
CA GLY A 366 1.40 -25.63 -7.95
C GLY A 366 0.06 -26.37 -8.05
N LYS A 367 -0.41 -26.54 -9.28
CA LYS A 367 -1.70 -27.17 -9.61
C LYS A 367 -1.83 -28.62 -9.12
N ARG A 368 -0.71 -29.35 -8.95
CA ARG A 368 -0.72 -30.73 -8.45
C ARG A 368 -1.29 -30.83 -7.03
N ARG A 369 -0.81 -30.00 -6.11
CA ARG A 369 -1.27 -30.03 -4.70
C ARG A 369 -2.75 -29.66 -4.58
N ILE A 370 -3.19 -28.71 -5.39
CA ILE A 370 -4.61 -28.34 -5.50
C ILE A 370 -5.46 -29.56 -5.86
N ARG A 371 -5.09 -30.28 -6.93
CA ARG A 371 -5.83 -31.49 -7.35
C ARG A 371 -5.81 -32.58 -6.28
N ASP A 372 -4.65 -32.83 -5.67
CA ASP A 372 -4.49 -33.85 -4.63
C ASP A 372 -5.39 -33.51 -3.41
N LEU A 373 -5.47 -32.24 -3.01
CA LEU A 373 -6.32 -31.77 -1.91
C LEU A 373 -7.81 -31.85 -2.24
N ILE A 374 -8.21 -31.48 -3.46
CA ILE A 374 -9.59 -31.60 -3.93
C ILE A 374 -10.02 -33.08 -3.88
N LEU A 375 -9.18 -34.01 -4.36
CA LEU A 375 -9.48 -35.44 -4.32
C LEU A 375 -9.56 -35.99 -2.90
N ALA A 376 -8.61 -35.60 -2.04
CA ALA A 376 -8.57 -36.07 -0.65
C ALA A 376 -9.76 -35.58 0.19
N ASN A 377 -10.36 -34.45 -0.19
CA ASN A 377 -11.49 -33.85 0.53
C ASN A 377 -12.80 -33.90 -0.28
N ARG A 378 -12.89 -34.76 -1.31
CA ARG A 378 -13.97 -34.75 -2.31
C ARG A 378 -15.39 -34.88 -1.75
N ASP A 379 -15.54 -35.52 -0.61
CA ASP A 379 -16.84 -35.79 0.04
C ASP A 379 -17.21 -34.74 1.10
N ARG A 380 -16.34 -33.74 1.31
CA ARG A 380 -16.58 -32.65 2.27
C ARG A 380 -17.37 -31.50 1.64
N PRO A 381 -18.06 -30.68 2.46
CA PRO A 381 -18.66 -29.43 1.99
C PRO A 381 -17.60 -28.45 1.45
N ALA A 382 -18.00 -27.58 0.53
CA ALA A 382 -17.09 -26.63 -0.15
C ALA A 382 -16.27 -25.77 0.83
N HIS A 383 -16.88 -25.29 1.91
CA HIS A 383 -16.18 -24.48 2.92
C HIS A 383 -15.09 -25.26 3.69
N GLU A 384 -15.24 -26.58 3.86
CA GLU A 384 -14.21 -27.41 4.48
C GLU A 384 -13.07 -27.70 3.51
N ILE A 385 -13.38 -27.85 2.22
CA ILE A 385 -12.38 -28.00 1.15
C ILE A 385 -11.53 -26.73 1.07
N ASN A 386 -12.17 -25.56 1.05
CA ASN A 386 -11.46 -24.29 1.07
C ASN A 386 -10.61 -24.12 2.33
N ARG A 387 -11.14 -24.47 3.51
CA ARG A 387 -10.36 -24.43 4.77
C ARG A 387 -9.14 -25.35 4.71
N ALA A 388 -9.29 -26.56 4.17
CA ALA A 388 -8.18 -27.48 3.97
C ALA A 388 -7.13 -26.91 3.00
N MET A 389 -7.59 -26.22 1.93
CA MET A 389 -6.72 -25.53 0.98
C MET A 389 -5.95 -24.38 1.65
N GLN A 390 -6.63 -23.52 2.42
CA GLN A 390 -5.99 -22.42 3.17
C GLN A 390 -4.95 -22.94 4.16
N ALA A 391 -5.28 -23.98 4.93
CA ALA A 391 -4.36 -24.58 5.88
C ALA A 391 -3.13 -25.15 5.17
N ALA A 392 -3.32 -25.92 4.10
CA ALA A 392 -2.22 -26.48 3.32
C ALA A 392 -1.35 -25.39 2.67
N MET A 393 -1.96 -24.30 2.20
CA MET A 393 -1.25 -23.14 1.66
C MET A 393 -0.42 -22.44 2.75
N SER A 394 -0.98 -22.22 3.93
CA SER A 394 -0.30 -21.58 5.06
C SER A 394 0.90 -22.41 5.53
N ASP A 395 0.71 -23.72 5.67
CA ASP A 395 1.77 -24.67 6.02
C ASP A 395 2.86 -24.71 4.94
N TRP A 396 2.46 -24.65 3.66
CA TRP A 396 3.41 -24.60 2.55
C TRP A 396 4.22 -23.30 2.57
N GLN A 397 3.55 -22.15 2.70
CA GLN A 397 4.17 -20.83 2.77
C GLN A 397 5.20 -20.77 3.91
N GLY A 398 4.84 -21.19 5.12
CA GLY A 398 5.72 -21.15 6.28
C GLY A 398 6.31 -19.75 6.49
N PRO A 399 7.64 -19.58 6.60
CA PRO A 399 8.28 -18.28 6.78
C PRO A 399 8.41 -17.44 5.50
N ASN A 400 7.96 -17.97 4.34
CA ASN A 400 8.06 -17.23 3.09
C ASN A 400 7.00 -16.13 3.02
N HIS A 401 7.32 -15.06 2.28
CA HIS A 401 6.40 -13.96 2.06
C HIS A 401 5.26 -14.38 1.12
N ARG A 402 4.06 -13.84 1.36
CA ARG A 402 2.95 -13.89 0.40
C ARG A 402 3.34 -13.03 -0.82
N ARG A 403 3.26 -13.60 -2.01
CA ARG A 403 3.67 -12.93 -3.25
C ARG A 403 2.55 -12.12 -3.88
N ASP A 404 1.34 -12.66 -3.81
CA ASP A 404 0.18 -12.11 -4.49
C ASP A 404 -1.11 -12.22 -3.69
N ASP A 405 -2.16 -11.59 -4.20
CA ASP A 405 -3.53 -11.75 -3.74
C ASP A 405 -4.00 -13.20 -3.95
N VAL A 406 -4.91 -13.67 -3.10
CA VAL A 406 -5.36 -15.06 -3.16
C VAL A 406 -6.86 -15.14 -3.15
N THR A 407 -7.41 -15.62 -4.27
CA THR A 407 -8.83 -15.84 -4.42
C THR A 407 -9.08 -17.22 -4.99
N PHE A 408 -9.94 -17.96 -4.31
CA PHE A 408 -10.44 -19.20 -4.86
C PHE A 408 -11.87 -19.47 -4.45
N PHE A 409 -12.59 -20.08 -5.37
CA PHE A 409 -14.00 -20.36 -5.28
C PHE A 409 -14.22 -21.85 -5.49
N CYS A 410 -15.00 -22.44 -4.59
CA CYS A 410 -15.38 -23.84 -4.63
C CYS A 410 -16.90 -23.95 -4.55
N PHE A 411 -17.51 -24.74 -5.42
CA PHE A 411 -18.94 -25.05 -5.33
C PHE A 411 -19.24 -26.46 -5.78
N ARG A 412 -20.34 -27.00 -5.28
CA ARG A 412 -20.88 -28.29 -5.69
C ARG A 412 -22.21 -28.11 -6.40
N VAL A 413 -22.33 -28.74 -7.56
CA VAL A 413 -23.58 -28.77 -8.32
C VAL A 413 -24.61 -29.59 -7.55
N GLN A 414 -25.77 -28.98 -7.28
CA GLN A 414 -26.88 -29.63 -6.57
C GLN A 414 -28.03 -29.96 -7.54
N GLU A 415 -28.97 -30.79 -7.08
CA GLU A 415 -30.21 -31.01 -7.82
C GLU A 415 -31.02 -29.70 -7.89
N PRO A 416 -31.65 -29.40 -9.04
CA PRO A 416 -32.67 -28.34 -9.09
C PRO A 416 -33.79 -28.68 -8.11
N GLN A 417 -34.28 -27.68 -7.38
CA GLN A 417 -35.48 -27.83 -6.55
C GLN A 417 -36.76 -27.87 -7.40
#